data_AF-A0A2H9KYU2-F1
#
_entry.id   AF-A0A2H9KYU2-F1
#
_cell.length_a   1.000
_cell.length_b   1.000
_cell.length_c   1.000
_cell.angle_alpha   90.00
_cell.angle_beta   90.00
_cell.angle_gamma   90.00
#
_symmetry.space_group_name_H-M   'P 1'
#
loop_
_entity.id
_entity.type
_entity.pdbx_description
1 polymer ?
#
loop_
_entity_poly.entity_id
_entity_poly.type
_entity_poly.pdbx_seq_one_letter_code
_entity_poly.pdbx_strand_id
1 'polypeptide(L)'
;MEDAHLAKGQLTFEALLAAACALSLLLIAAAAISKMHEAQNYAFERGIVAKEMDAIANYADEICILGDGNARAVPLAPVRLLLENEGDRMLVASLGEWKIKKAIICKARVEAEVPFSQEAYLWHEREGEEPVVVISSTQKFE
;
A
#
# COMPACT_ATOMS: atom_id res chain seq x y z
N MET A 1 -22.37 -66.84 4.60
CA MET A 1 -22.50 -65.65 3.71
C MET A 1 -22.58 -64.34 4.51
N GLU A 2 -22.23 -64.35 5.81
CA GLU A 2 -22.23 -63.16 6.69
C GLU A 2 -20.89 -62.40 6.68
N ASP A 3 -19.76 -63.08 6.46
CA ASP A 3 -18.42 -62.47 6.50
C ASP A 3 -18.18 -61.42 5.41
N ALA A 4 -18.84 -61.57 4.25
CA ALA A 4 -18.73 -60.63 3.13
C ALA A 4 -19.42 -59.27 3.42
N HIS A 5 -20.40 -59.25 4.34
CA HIS A 5 -21.10 -58.02 4.73
C HIS A 5 -20.33 -57.24 5.80
N LEU A 6 -19.69 -57.93 6.76
CA LEU A 6 -18.80 -57.30 7.74
C LEU A 6 -17.56 -56.67 7.07
N ALA A 7 -16.92 -57.41 6.16
CA ALA A 7 -15.73 -56.92 5.46
C ALA A 7 -16.00 -55.68 4.59
N LYS A 8 -17.17 -55.61 3.94
CA LYS A 8 -17.58 -54.43 3.15
C LYS A 8 -17.88 -53.21 4.03
N GLY A 9 -18.53 -53.40 5.18
CA GLY A 9 -18.82 -52.31 6.13
C GLY A 9 -17.56 -51.68 6.73
N GLN A 10 -16.56 -52.49 7.00
CA GLN A 10 -15.27 -52.04 7.54
C GLN A 10 -14.46 -51.24 6.49
N LEU A 11 -14.46 -51.70 5.23
CA LEU A 11 -13.83 -51.01 4.10
C LEU A 11 -14.49 -49.64 3.82
N THR A 12 -15.81 -49.55 3.95
CA THR A 12 -16.52 -48.27 3.80
C THR A 12 -16.25 -47.31 4.94
N PHE A 13 -16.02 -47.80 6.17
CA PHE A 13 -15.71 -46.94 7.32
C PHE A 13 -14.29 -46.36 7.22
N GLU A 14 -13.31 -47.17 6.84
CA GLU A 14 -11.94 -46.69 6.60
C GLU A 14 -11.89 -45.68 5.45
N ALA A 15 -12.65 -45.91 4.38
CA ALA A 15 -12.76 -44.97 3.27
C ALA A 15 -13.39 -43.63 3.71
N LEU A 16 -14.41 -43.67 4.57
CA LEU A 16 -15.04 -42.48 5.16
C LEU A 16 -14.06 -41.72 6.06
N LEU A 17 -13.27 -42.44 6.87
CA LEU A 17 -12.29 -41.85 7.78
C LEU A 17 -11.13 -41.21 7.00
N ALA A 18 -10.64 -41.88 5.96
CA ALA A 18 -9.64 -41.33 5.04
C ALA A 18 -10.16 -40.10 4.30
N ALA A 19 -11.42 -40.12 3.83
CA ALA A 19 -12.05 -38.97 3.20
C ALA A 19 -12.21 -37.78 4.17
N ALA A 20 -12.60 -38.04 5.43
CA ALA A 20 -12.69 -37.01 6.45
C ALA A 20 -11.33 -36.39 6.78
N CYS A 21 -10.27 -37.19 6.87
CA CYS A 21 -8.90 -36.69 7.05
C CYS A 21 -8.40 -35.90 5.83
N ALA A 22 -8.71 -36.34 4.61
CA ALA A 22 -8.35 -35.60 3.40
C ALA A 22 -9.08 -34.24 3.35
N LEU A 23 -10.36 -34.22 3.73
CA LEU A 23 -11.16 -32.99 3.76
C LEU A 23 -10.63 -32.00 4.81
N SER A 24 -10.26 -32.48 6.01
CA SER A 24 -9.71 -31.60 7.04
C SER A 24 -8.36 -31.00 6.63
N LEU A 25 -7.49 -31.78 5.98
CA LEU A 25 -6.24 -31.29 5.42
C LEU A 25 -6.47 -30.24 4.31
N LEU A 26 -7.47 -30.44 3.45
CA LEU A 26 -7.83 -29.46 2.42
C LEU A 26 -8.32 -28.14 3.03
N LEU A 27 -9.13 -28.20 4.09
CA LEU A 27 -9.59 -26.99 4.79
C LEU A 27 -8.45 -26.22 5.45
N ILE A 28 -7.52 -26.94 6.09
CA ILE A 28 -6.31 -26.32 6.69
C ILE A 28 -5.45 -25.68 5.59
N ALA A 29 -5.24 -26.38 4.48
CA ALA A 29 -4.46 -25.86 3.36
C ALA A 29 -5.12 -24.61 2.76
N ALA A 30 -6.44 -24.61 2.55
CA ALA A 30 -7.18 -23.44 2.06
C ALA A 30 -7.04 -22.24 3.01
N ALA A 31 -7.19 -22.46 4.32
CA ALA A 31 -7.02 -21.42 5.32
C ALA A 31 -5.59 -20.84 5.34
N ALA A 32 -4.57 -21.70 5.18
CA ALA A 32 -3.19 -21.27 5.09
C ALA A 32 -2.91 -20.44 3.83
N ILE A 33 -3.46 -20.85 2.67
CA ILE A 33 -3.32 -20.12 1.41
C ILE A 33 -3.97 -18.74 1.51
N SER A 34 -5.17 -18.64 2.08
CA SER A 34 -5.84 -17.34 2.27
C SER A 34 -5.00 -16.37 3.10
N LYS A 35 -4.43 -16.83 4.22
CA LYS A 35 -3.54 -16.01 5.05
C LYS A 35 -2.26 -15.60 4.33
N MET A 36 -1.66 -16.49 3.55
CA MET A 36 -0.49 -16.14 2.74
C MET A 36 -0.82 -15.10 1.67
N HIS A 37 -1.97 -15.22 1.03
CA HIS A 37 -2.41 -14.27 0.01
C HIS A 37 -2.63 -12.87 0.61
N GLU A 38 -3.28 -12.79 1.77
CA GLU A 38 -3.43 -11.53 2.51
C GLU A 38 -2.06 -10.91 2.86
N ALA A 39 -1.14 -11.71 3.39
CA ALA A 39 0.20 -11.24 3.73
C ALA A 39 0.99 -10.76 2.50
N GLN A 40 0.83 -11.42 1.34
CA GLN A 40 1.47 -11.00 0.09
C GLN A 40 0.87 -9.69 -0.43
N ASN A 41 -0.46 -9.57 -0.46
CA ASN A 41 -1.12 -8.35 -0.90
C ASN A 41 -0.72 -7.16 -0.01
N TYR A 42 -0.66 -7.39 1.29
CA TYR A 42 -0.22 -6.39 2.25
C TYR A 42 1.23 -5.96 2.08
N ALA A 43 2.14 -6.91 1.84
CA ALA A 43 3.54 -6.61 1.54
C ALA A 43 3.70 -5.85 0.21
N PHE A 44 2.87 -6.19 -0.78
CA PHE A 44 2.84 -5.54 -2.08
C PHE A 44 2.36 -4.09 -1.98
N GLU A 45 1.24 -3.83 -1.30
CA GLU A 45 0.72 -2.47 -1.06
C GLU A 45 1.74 -1.59 -0.33
N ARG A 46 2.41 -2.14 0.70
CA ARG A 46 3.48 -1.44 1.40
C ARG A 46 4.65 -1.09 0.48
N GLY A 47 5.04 -2.02 -0.38
CA GLY A 47 6.11 -1.80 -1.37
C GLY A 47 5.75 -0.69 -2.37
N ILE A 48 4.49 -0.65 -2.82
CA ILE A 48 3.97 0.42 -3.68
C ILE A 48 4.08 1.76 -2.96
N VAL A 49 3.52 1.89 -1.75
CA VAL A 49 3.52 3.18 -1.03
C VAL A 49 4.95 3.67 -0.76
N ALA A 50 5.89 2.76 -0.45
CA ALA A 50 7.29 3.13 -0.30
C ALA A 50 7.88 3.75 -1.57
N LYS A 51 7.59 3.14 -2.74
CA LYS A 51 8.05 3.64 -4.03
C LYS A 51 7.38 4.96 -4.42
N GLU A 52 6.09 5.10 -4.17
CA GLU A 52 5.37 6.36 -4.40
C GLU A 52 5.92 7.49 -3.53
N MET A 53 6.26 7.19 -2.27
CA MET A 53 6.90 8.15 -1.39
C MET A 53 8.28 8.59 -1.87
N ASP A 54 9.08 7.66 -2.41
CA ASP A 54 10.34 8.00 -3.05
C ASP A 54 10.13 8.91 -4.26
N ALA A 55 9.12 8.63 -5.09
CA ALA A 55 8.80 9.45 -6.25
C ALA A 55 8.39 10.88 -5.84
N ILE A 56 7.45 11.01 -4.90
CA ILE A 56 6.97 12.30 -4.40
C ILE A 56 8.13 13.10 -3.79
N ALA A 57 8.96 12.49 -2.95
CA ALA A 57 10.09 13.16 -2.33
C ALA A 57 11.12 13.65 -3.37
N ASN A 58 11.47 12.80 -4.35
CA ASN A 58 12.42 13.18 -5.39
C ASN A 58 11.89 14.31 -6.28
N TYR A 59 10.61 14.31 -6.62
CA TYR A 59 10.02 15.40 -7.39
C TYR A 59 9.87 16.69 -6.58
N ALA A 60 9.60 16.57 -5.27
CA ALA A 60 9.63 17.73 -4.38
C ALA A 60 11.03 18.34 -4.35
N ASP A 61 12.07 17.53 -4.21
CA ASP A 61 13.47 17.98 -4.26
C ASP A 61 13.82 18.62 -5.61
N GLU A 62 13.37 18.03 -6.73
CA GLU A 62 13.60 18.60 -8.06
C GLU A 62 12.92 19.96 -8.22
N ILE A 63 11.64 20.08 -7.86
CA ILE A 63 10.88 21.34 -7.91
C ILE A 63 11.53 22.39 -7.02
N CYS A 64 12.00 21.98 -5.84
CA CYS A 64 12.71 22.83 -4.91
C CYS A 64 13.99 23.43 -5.50
N ILE A 65 14.79 22.60 -6.20
CA ILE A 65 16.03 23.03 -6.85
C ILE A 65 15.76 23.93 -8.05
N LEU A 66 14.74 23.59 -8.86
CA LEU A 66 14.41 24.33 -10.07
C LEU A 66 13.72 25.67 -9.76
N GLY A 67 12.97 25.76 -8.67
CA GLY A 67 12.37 27.00 -8.17
C GLY A 67 11.08 27.41 -8.88
N ASP A 68 10.83 28.72 -8.91
CA ASP A 68 9.58 29.32 -9.39
C ASP A 68 9.21 28.90 -10.82
N GLY A 69 7.92 28.68 -11.07
CA GLY A 69 7.38 28.26 -12.37
C GLY A 69 7.46 26.76 -12.64
N ASN A 70 8.01 25.96 -11.72
CA ASN A 70 8.03 24.51 -11.83
C ASN A 70 6.86 23.88 -11.08
N ALA A 71 6.10 23.07 -11.81
CA ALA A 71 5.03 22.24 -11.28
C ALA A 71 5.04 20.88 -11.99
N ARG A 72 4.64 19.82 -11.30
CA ARG A 72 4.48 18.47 -11.87
C ARG A 72 3.30 17.73 -11.26
N ALA A 73 2.63 16.95 -12.09
CA ALA A 73 1.80 15.86 -11.64
C ALA A 73 2.65 14.60 -11.54
N VAL A 74 2.65 13.98 -10.37
CA VAL A 74 3.34 12.71 -10.08
C VAL A 74 2.30 11.61 -10.17
N PRO A 75 2.41 10.69 -11.16
CA PRO A 75 1.48 9.58 -11.27
C PRO A 75 1.71 8.60 -10.12
N LEU A 76 0.64 8.24 -9.43
CA LEU A 76 0.62 7.31 -8.32
C LEU A 76 -0.14 6.03 -8.71
N ALA A 77 0.20 4.92 -8.05
CA ALA A 77 -0.67 3.75 -8.05
C ALA A 77 -2.10 4.08 -7.54
N PRO A 78 -3.12 3.27 -7.91
CA PRO A 78 -4.50 3.43 -7.44
C PRO A 78 -4.68 2.96 -5.98
N VAL A 79 -3.78 3.39 -5.10
CA VAL A 79 -3.78 3.12 -3.66
C VAL A 79 -4.07 4.45 -2.95
N ARG A 80 -4.91 4.40 -1.92
CA ARG A 80 -5.22 5.60 -1.13
C ARG A 80 -4.12 5.86 -0.13
N LEU A 81 -3.36 6.91 -0.39
CA LEU A 81 -2.26 7.41 0.43
C LEU A 81 -2.76 8.57 1.29
N LEU A 82 -2.52 8.50 2.61
CA LEU A 82 -2.59 9.68 3.46
C LEU A 82 -1.20 10.27 3.57
N LEU A 83 -1.00 11.49 3.07
CA LEU A 83 0.27 12.20 3.14
C LEU A 83 0.14 13.37 4.11
N GLU A 84 1.13 13.53 4.97
CA GLU A 84 1.20 14.60 5.97
C GLU A 84 2.63 15.11 6.09
N ASN A 85 2.80 16.30 6.66
CA ASN A 85 4.09 16.85 7.05
C ASN A 85 4.40 16.50 8.51
N GLU A 86 5.62 16.03 8.79
CA GLU A 86 6.16 15.93 10.15
C GLU A 86 7.24 17.00 10.33
N GLY A 87 6.79 18.23 10.58
CA GLY A 87 7.66 19.41 10.51
C GLY A 87 7.91 19.84 9.06
N ASP A 88 8.86 20.74 8.86
CA ASP A 88 8.99 21.46 7.58
C ASP A 88 9.54 20.60 6.44
N ARG A 89 10.45 19.67 6.72
CA ARG A 89 11.23 18.95 5.68
C ARG A 89 11.06 17.43 5.72
N MET A 90 9.98 16.96 6.33
CA MET A 90 9.67 15.54 6.44
C MET A 90 8.26 15.28 5.94
N LEU A 91 8.16 14.37 4.97
CA LEU A 91 6.90 13.84 4.49
C LEU A 91 6.62 12.51 5.14
N VAL A 92 5.36 12.28 5.51
CA VAL A 92 4.90 11.02 6.11
C VAL A 92 3.72 10.49 5.33
N ALA A 93 3.88 9.32 4.73
CA ALA A 93 2.78 8.53 4.21
C ALA A 93 2.27 7.58 5.27
N SER A 94 0.95 7.50 5.42
CA SER A 94 0.28 6.49 6.25
C SER A 94 -0.60 5.59 5.38
N LEU A 95 -0.50 4.27 5.62
CA LEU A 95 -1.39 3.24 5.07
C LEU A 95 -1.74 2.26 6.19
N GLY A 96 -2.97 2.35 6.70
CA GLY A 96 -3.38 1.61 7.89
C GLY A 96 -2.51 1.97 9.10
N GLU A 97 -1.84 0.98 9.70
CA GLU A 97 -0.94 1.19 10.84
C GLU A 97 0.51 1.56 10.43
N TRP A 98 0.85 1.47 9.14
CA TRP A 98 2.20 1.79 8.69
C TRP A 98 2.39 3.27 8.44
N LYS A 99 3.59 3.74 8.77
CA LYS A 99 4.08 5.07 8.42
C LYS A 99 5.42 4.96 7.69
N ILE A 100 5.53 5.65 6.57
CA ILE A 100 6.78 5.77 5.80
C ILE A 100 7.17 7.24 5.84
N LYS A 101 8.39 7.53 6.28
CA LYS A 101 8.92 8.88 6.39
C LYS A 101 9.98 9.12 5.33
N LYS A 102 9.96 10.30 4.71
CA LYS A 102 10.96 10.75 3.74
C LYS A 102 11.35 12.20 3.99
N ALA A 103 12.65 12.42 4.08
CA ALA A 103 13.21 13.76 4.15
C ALA A 103 13.23 14.38 2.75
N ILE A 104 13.08 15.69 2.69
CA ILE A 104 13.18 16.50 1.47
C ILE A 104 14.07 17.72 1.74
N ILE A 105 14.55 18.37 0.69
CA ILE A 105 15.60 19.41 0.74
C ILE A 105 15.05 20.72 1.31
N CYS A 106 13.83 21.12 0.92
CA CYS A 106 13.19 22.34 1.43
C CYS A 106 11.86 22.06 2.12
N LYS A 107 11.23 23.15 2.57
CA LYS A 107 9.97 23.08 3.28
C LYS A 107 8.90 22.51 2.35
N ALA A 108 8.06 21.63 2.86
CA ALA A 108 6.85 21.21 2.16
C ALA A 108 5.59 21.63 2.90
N ARG A 109 4.53 21.76 2.12
CA ARG A 109 3.16 21.94 2.60
C ARG A 109 2.27 20.95 1.88
N VAL A 110 1.68 20.04 2.64
CA VAL A 110 0.75 19.06 2.11
C VAL A 110 -0.68 19.59 2.26
N GLU A 111 -1.37 19.73 1.13
CA GLU A 111 -2.76 20.12 1.03
C GLU A 111 -3.59 18.91 0.60
N ALA A 112 -4.13 18.18 1.57
CA ALA A 112 -4.95 17.01 1.30
C ALA A 112 -6.44 17.33 1.55
N GLU A 113 -7.22 17.54 0.49
CA GLU A 113 -8.69 17.57 0.60
C GLU A 113 -9.28 16.15 0.64
N VAL A 114 -8.63 15.25 -0.11
CA VAL A 114 -8.91 13.81 -0.16
C VAL A 114 -7.60 13.03 -0.06
N PRO A 115 -7.64 11.73 0.29
CA PRO A 115 -6.48 10.87 0.18
C PRO A 115 -5.90 10.90 -1.23
N PHE A 116 -4.59 10.98 -1.33
CA PHE A 116 -3.89 10.95 -2.61
C PHE A 116 -4.13 9.61 -3.29
N SER A 117 -4.48 9.67 -4.57
CA SER A 117 -4.84 8.50 -5.37
C SER A 117 -4.63 8.88 -6.83
N GLN A 118 -3.96 8.01 -7.60
CA GLN A 118 -3.67 8.18 -9.03
C GLN A 118 -2.72 9.32 -9.39
N GLU A 119 -2.83 10.49 -8.75
CA GLU A 119 -1.93 11.63 -8.99
C GLU A 119 -1.67 12.41 -7.69
N ALA A 120 -0.47 12.99 -7.61
CA ALA A 120 -0.14 14.05 -6.67
C ALA A 120 0.37 15.26 -7.44
N TYR A 121 -0.13 16.44 -7.12
CA TYR A 121 0.23 17.68 -7.79
C TYR A 121 1.22 18.44 -6.94
N LEU A 122 2.40 18.72 -7.47
CA LEU A 122 3.49 19.39 -6.77
C LEU A 122 3.85 20.69 -7.48
N TRP A 123 4.05 21.77 -6.75
CA TRP A 123 4.52 23.04 -7.31
C TRP A 123 5.36 23.84 -6.32
N HIS A 124 6.18 24.73 -6.87
CA HIS A 124 6.98 25.65 -6.08
C HIS A 124 6.17 26.88 -5.67
N GLU A 125 6.24 27.24 -4.39
CA GLU A 125 5.81 28.51 -3.84
C GLU A 125 6.93 29.15 -3.02
N ARG A 126 6.79 30.45 -2.77
CA ARG A 126 7.65 31.18 -1.83
C ARG A 126 6.86 31.63 -0.63
N GLU A 127 7.36 31.30 0.56
CA GLU A 127 6.84 31.81 1.83
C GLU A 127 7.93 32.70 2.46
N GLY A 128 7.91 33.99 2.10
CA GLY A 128 8.99 34.90 2.44
C GLY A 128 10.23 34.67 1.56
N GLU A 129 11.38 34.41 2.18
CA GLU A 129 12.64 34.10 1.49
C GLU A 129 12.89 32.59 1.31
N GLU A 130 12.07 31.72 1.89
CA GLU A 130 12.26 30.27 1.83
C GLU A 130 11.45 29.62 0.70
N PRO A 131 12.05 28.68 -0.07
CA PRO A 131 11.32 27.87 -1.03
C PRO A 131 10.44 26.84 -0.32
N VAL A 132 9.18 26.75 -0.74
CA VAL A 132 8.19 25.80 -0.24
C VAL A 132 7.66 24.98 -1.40
N VAL A 133 7.65 23.66 -1.28
CA VAL A 133 6.97 22.78 -2.23
C VAL A 133 5.58 22.47 -1.69
N VAL A 134 4.56 22.87 -2.42
CA VAL A 134 3.19 22.48 -2.10
C VAL A 134 2.87 21.17 -2.78
N ILE A 135 2.27 20.24 -2.05
CA ILE A 135 1.87 18.91 -2.51
C ILE A 135 0.38 18.76 -2.28
N SER A 136 -0.41 18.64 -3.35
CA SER A 136 -1.88 18.60 -3.29
C SER A 136 -2.46 17.35 -3.93
N SER A 137 -3.57 16.87 -3.36
CA SER A 137 -4.37 15.79 -3.94
C SER A 137 -5.34 16.28 -5.02
N THR A 138 -5.48 17.59 -5.19
CA THR A 138 -6.28 18.22 -6.25
C THR A 138 -5.43 19.16 -7.09
N GLN A 139 -5.67 19.17 -8.40
CA GLN A 139 -4.97 20.05 -9.32
C GLN A 139 -5.36 21.51 -9.03
N LYS A 140 -4.38 22.36 -8.77
CA LYS A 140 -4.59 23.80 -8.52
C LYS A 140 -3.79 24.74 -9.42
N PHE A 141 -2.96 24.20 -10.32
CA PHE A 141 -2.19 25.00 -11.28
C PHE A 141 -2.80 24.88 -12.69
N GLU A 142 -3.11 26.03 -13.29
CA GLU A 142 -3.58 26.21 -14.69
C GLU A 142 -2.42 26.48 -15.65
#